data_AF-A0AAU5L0E9-F1
#
_entry.id   AF-A0AAU5L0E9-F1
#
_cell.length_a   1.000
_cell.length_b   1.000
_cell.length_c   1.000
_cell.angle_alpha   90.00
_cell.angle_beta   90.00
_cell.angle_gamma   90.00
#
_symmetry.space_group_name_H-M   'P 1'
#
loop_
_entity.id
_entity.type
_entity.pdbx_description
1 polymer ?
#
loop_
_entity_poly.entity_id
_entity_poly.type
_entity_poly.pdbx_seq_one_letter_code
_entity_poly.pdbx_strand_id
1 'polypeptide(L)'
;MTSFVQEPFFWVSIVVMLVVVGVSLQARRTNLSLRRRNVSLEETAAQAQRQRDELGALNSRLQSQHAAVLAEVRRDAEEDTKAVLKAAMRTLQGLADEQQVVIDKVQRKYGDSPQILADLMLIDHTNSQFGRRAQGIAVLCGGWLGRRETVASIYDVARSAQGRIRHFDRVQIHSRVSVSLVSKVVEPVAVVLAELLANATNYSAPDTPVEISVQAVPTGVCLIIDDAGLGMGQEEKDRAAALLNPGAPISLTGLGNPPKFGFAVSGMLAARYGFRVSVDSVSPYGGVRAVVLLPAELLSSEVAPPAAAGHGDYSGAYQGAQQNAYQGEYDGAQQSTYPSTYQGEYQGEPVEQPVPARAQRLASLPEPVPAALAQVAPAAAQAVPEMTADGRLPRRRRQRTVSVVPHPQDSGRVDEPVPSTGQETASRLGAFQRGTLSGRNTMTTEGTEIQ
;
A
#
# COMPACT_ATOMS: atom_id res chain seq x y z
N MET A 1 91.72 -61.90 33.11
CA MET A 1 90.73 -60.93 32.59
C MET A 1 89.32 -61.20 33.16
N THR A 2 89.18 -61.44 34.47
CA THR A 2 87.90 -61.89 35.05
C THR A 2 87.70 -61.35 36.48
N SER A 3 87.72 -60.02 36.67
CA SER A 3 87.37 -59.37 37.96
C SER A 3 86.08 -58.54 37.91
N PHE A 4 85.47 -58.33 36.75
CA PHE A 4 84.30 -57.45 36.61
C PHE A 4 82.96 -58.07 37.02
N VAL A 5 82.89 -59.39 37.19
CA VAL A 5 81.61 -60.11 37.39
C VAL A 5 81.22 -60.24 38.88
N GLN A 6 82.15 -59.99 39.81
CA GLN A 6 81.90 -60.06 41.26
C GLN A 6 81.54 -58.73 41.92
N GLU A 7 81.53 -57.60 41.20
CA GLU A 7 81.11 -56.32 41.77
C GLU A 7 79.59 -56.13 41.72
N PRO A 8 78.91 -55.90 42.87
CA PRO A 8 77.46 -55.69 42.91
C PRO A 8 77.01 -54.46 42.10
N PHE A 9 77.89 -53.47 41.92
CA PHE A 9 77.63 -52.28 41.10
C PHE A 9 77.40 -52.59 39.63
N PHE A 10 78.05 -53.63 39.09
CA PHE A 10 77.87 -54.04 37.69
C PHE A 10 76.43 -54.53 37.42
N TRP A 11 75.90 -55.40 38.29
CA TRP A 11 74.54 -55.91 38.18
C TRP A 11 73.47 -54.82 38.40
N VAL A 12 73.70 -53.89 39.34
CA VAL A 12 72.81 -52.73 39.53
C VAL A 12 72.77 -51.86 38.28
N SER A 13 73.92 -51.62 37.63
CA SER A 13 73.99 -50.81 36.41
C SER A 13 73.22 -51.44 35.24
N ILE A 14 73.26 -52.78 35.11
CA ILE A 14 72.51 -53.52 34.10
C ILE A 14 70.99 -53.41 34.36
N VAL A 15 70.56 -53.58 35.61
CA VAL A 15 69.14 -53.47 35.97
C VAL A 15 68.62 -52.05 35.70
N VAL A 16 69.38 -51.02 36.10
CA VAL A 16 69.04 -49.62 35.81
C VAL A 16 68.97 -49.37 34.29
N MET A 17 69.93 -49.89 33.53
CA MET A 17 69.94 -49.77 32.07
C MET A 17 68.71 -50.42 31.44
N LEU A 18 68.32 -51.61 31.89
CA LEU A 18 67.12 -52.30 31.41
C LEU A 18 65.83 -51.56 31.77
N VAL A 19 65.73 -50.98 32.96
CA VAL A 19 64.59 -50.13 33.37
C VAL A 19 64.53 -48.87 32.51
N VAL A 20 65.65 -48.18 32.28
CA VAL A 20 65.72 -46.98 31.43
C VAL A 20 65.33 -47.30 29.99
N VAL A 21 65.80 -48.42 29.44
CA VAL A 21 65.40 -48.89 28.09
C VAL A 21 63.92 -49.24 28.06
N GLY A 22 63.39 -49.93 29.07
CA GLY A 22 61.97 -50.26 29.18
C GLY A 22 61.07 -49.02 29.20
N VAL A 23 61.40 -48.04 30.04
CA VAL A 23 60.70 -46.74 30.13
C VAL A 23 60.82 -45.97 28.82
N SER A 24 61.99 -45.96 28.18
CA SER A 24 62.22 -45.27 26.90
C SER A 24 61.40 -45.90 25.76
N LEU A 25 61.32 -47.23 25.71
CA LEU A 25 60.50 -47.95 24.73
C LEU A 25 59.00 -47.73 24.99
N GLN A 26 58.57 -47.73 26.25
CA GLN A 26 57.19 -47.42 26.63
C GLN A 26 56.83 -45.98 26.24
N ALA A 27 57.69 -45.00 26.56
CA ALA A 27 57.52 -43.60 26.17
C ALA A 27 57.50 -43.41 24.65
N ARG A 28 58.33 -44.15 23.90
CA ARG A 28 58.31 -44.11 22.43
C ARG A 28 57.01 -44.70 21.86
N ARG A 29 56.52 -45.81 22.42
CA ARG A 29 55.24 -46.43 22.03
C ARG A 29 54.06 -45.50 22.31
N THR A 30 54.01 -44.88 23.50
CA THR A 30 52.95 -43.93 23.84
C THR A 30 53.01 -42.68 22.97
N ASN A 31 54.20 -42.11 22.73
CA ASN A 31 54.38 -40.96 21.84
C ASN A 31 53.91 -41.27 20.41
N LEU A 32 54.28 -42.43 19.86
CA LEU A 32 53.79 -42.86 18.54
C LEU A 32 52.26 -43.04 18.52
N SER A 33 51.66 -43.57 19.59
CA SER A 33 50.20 -43.72 19.69
C SER A 33 49.48 -42.37 19.76
N LEU A 34 50.04 -41.40 20.50
CA LEU A 34 49.51 -40.04 20.61
C LEU A 34 49.64 -39.29 19.28
N ARG A 35 50.75 -39.44 18.56
CA ARG A 35 50.91 -38.88 17.21
C ARG A 35 49.87 -39.43 16.25
N ARG A 36 49.65 -40.75 16.23
CA ARG A 36 48.59 -41.36 15.39
C ARG A 36 47.21 -40.85 15.75
N ARG A 37 46.90 -40.73 17.05
CA ARG A 37 45.63 -40.17 17.53
C ARG A 37 45.46 -38.70 17.13
N ASN A 38 46.49 -37.88 17.31
CA ASN A 38 46.46 -36.47 16.91
C ASN A 38 46.19 -36.31 15.41
N VAL A 39 46.88 -37.08 14.56
CA VAL A 39 46.62 -37.06 13.11
C VAL A 39 45.17 -37.45 12.81
N SER A 40 44.64 -38.51 13.44
CA SER A 40 43.23 -38.89 13.24
C SER A 40 42.22 -37.84 13.75
N LEU A 41 42.55 -37.13 14.84
CA LEU A 41 41.72 -36.04 15.37
C LEU A 41 41.76 -34.82 14.45
N GLU A 42 42.92 -34.49 13.88
CA GLU A 42 43.06 -33.43 12.88
C GLU A 42 42.27 -33.75 11.60
N GLU A 43 42.32 -34.99 11.13
CA GLU A 43 41.55 -35.46 9.97
C GLU A 43 40.04 -35.37 10.22
N THR A 44 39.56 -35.87 11.38
CA THR A 44 38.13 -35.80 11.74
C THR A 44 37.66 -34.37 11.96
N ALA A 45 38.48 -33.50 12.56
CA ALA A 45 38.18 -32.08 12.69
C ALA A 45 38.10 -31.39 11.32
N ALA A 46 39.04 -31.69 10.40
CA ALA A 46 39.01 -31.17 9.04
C ALA A 46 37.78 -31.66 8.26
N GLN A 47 37.38 -32.92 8.43
CA GLN A 47 36.17 -33.47 7.83
C GLN A 47 34.90 -32.79 8.38
N ALA A 48 34.79 -32.66 9.71
CA ALA A 48 33.67 -31.97 10.35
C ALA A 48 33.59 -30.49 9.91
N GLN A 49 34.73 -29.82 9.74
CA GLN A 49 34.77 -28.46 9.22
C GLN A 49 34.25 -28.39 7.78
N ARG A 50 34.70 -29.29 6.89
CA ARG A 50 34.19 -29.35 5.51
C ARG A 50 32.67 -29.59 5.46
N GLN A 51 32.16 -30.48 6.30
CA GLN A 51 30.72 -30.73 6.39
C GLN A 51 29.96 -29.49 6.88
N ARG A 52 30.49 -28.75 7.86
CA ARG A 52 29.91 -27.48 8.31
C ARG A 52 29.90 -26.44 7.19
N ASP A 53 30.99 -26.30 6.45
CA ASP A 53 31.10 -25.35 5.36
C ASP A 53 30.12 -25.72 4.22
N GLU A 54 29.97 -27.01 3.90
CA GLU A 54 29.00 -27.51 2.92
C GLU A 54 27.55 -27.26 3.36
N LEU A 55 27.20 -27.55 4.61
CA LEU A 55 25.88 -27.25 5.16
C LEU A 55 25.61 -25.74 5.19
N GLY A 56 26.62 -24.93 5.50
CA GLY A 56 26.54 -23.48 5.44
C GLY A 56 26.24 -22.99 4.03
N ALA A 57 26.97 -23.47 3.04
CA ALA A 57 26.75 -23.15 1.63
C ALA A 57 25.37 -23.60 1.14
N LEU A 58 24.91 -24.79 1.54
CA LEU A 58 23.57 -25.28 1.23
C LEU A 58 22.48 -24.41 1.85
N ASN A 59 22.62 -24.04 3.12
CA ASN A 59 21.65 -23.18 3.80
C ASN A 59 21.57 -21.79 3.15
N SER A 60 22.71 -21.17 2.85
CA SER A 60 22.74 -19.89 2.13
C SER A 60 22.10 -19.98 0.74
N ARG A 61 22.31 -21.09 0.02
CA ARG A 61 21.65 -21.35 -1.27
C ARG A 61 20.14 -21.52 -1.13
N LEU A 62 19.68 -22.28 -0.14
CA LEU A 62 18.24 -22.46 0.12
C LEU A 62 17.58 -21.13 0.52
N GLN A 63 18.25 -20.32 1.34
CA GLN A 63 17.78 -19.00 1.73
C GLN A 63 17.65 -18.06 0.53
N SER A 64 18.64 -18.04 -0.36
CA SER A 64 18.58 -17.18 -1.57
C SER A 64 17.50 -17.66 -2.55
N GLN A 65 17.35 -18.98 -2.74
CA GLN A 65 16.27 -19.55 -3.54
C GLN A 65 14.89 -19.22 -2.96
N HIS A 66 14.71 -19.39 -1.64
CA HIS A 66 13.47 -19.06 -0.98
C HIS A 66 13.14 -17.56 -1.08
N ALA A 67 14.12 -16.68 -0.87
CA ALA A 67 13.95 -15.24 -1.04
C ALA A 67 13.57 -14.86 -2.47
N ALA A 68 14.16 -15.51 -3.48
CA ALA A 68 13.83 -15.31 -4.89
C ALA A 68 12.38 -15.77 -5.22
N VAL A 69 11.98 -16.95 -4.76
CA VAL A 69 10.62 -17.46 -4.96
C VAL A 69 9.60 -16.56 -4.27
N LEU A 70 9.86 -16.10 -3.04
CA LEU A 70 8.97 -15.18 -2.35
C LEU A 70 8.87 -13.81 -3.04
N ALA A 71 9.97 -13.31 -3.61
CA ALA A 71 9.96 -12.07 -4.38
C ALA A 71 9.10 -12.22 -5.64
N GLU A 72 9.19 -13.37 -6.33
CA GLU A 72 8.38 -13.65 -7.51
C GLU A 72 6.89 -13.77 -7.17
N VAL A 73 6.54 -14.55 -6.14
CA VAL A 73 5.15 -14.67 -5.67
C VAL A 73 4.57 -13.31 -5.27
N ARG A 74 5.36 -12.45 -4.62
CA ARG A 74 4.91 -11.09 -4.28
C ARG A 74 4.70 -10.22 -5.51
N ARG A 75 5.56 -10.34 -6.52
CA ARG A 75 5.44 -9.62 -7.79
C ARG A 75 4.17 -10.04 -8.53
N ASP A 76 3.94 -11.34 -8.67
CA ASP A 76 2.74 -11.90 -9.31
C ASP A 76 1.47 -11.46 -8.58
N ALA A 77 1.43 -11.60 -7.25
CA ALA A 77 0.29 -11.18 -6.45
C ALA A 77 0.01 -9.66 -6.57
N GLU A 78 1.05 -8.84 -6.66
CA GLU A 78 0.89 -7.40 -6.86
C GLU A 78 0.39 -7.08 -8.27
N GLU A 79 0.86 -7.79 -9.30
CA GLU A 79 0.40 -7.66 -10.68
C GLU A 79 -1.08 -8.05 -10.82
N ASP A 80 -1.49 -9.18 -10.24
CA ASP A 80 -2.88 -9.63 -10.18
C ASP A 80 -3.76 -8.61 -9.45
N THR A 81 -3.29 -8.07 -8.32
CA THR A 81 -4.01 -7.03 -7.57
C THR A 81 -4.17 -5.76 -8.40
N LYS A 82 -3.12 -5.33 -9.11
CA LYS A 82 -3.18 -4.19 -10.05
C LYS A 82 -4.19 -4.46 -11.16
N ALA A 83 -4.21 -5.67 -11.75
CA ALA A 83 -5.13 -6.03 -12.81
C ALA A 83 -6.60 -5.96 -12.35
N VAL A 84 -6.91 -6.54 -11.19
CA VAL A 84 -8.26 -6.52 -10.60
C VAL A 84 -8.67 -5.09 -10.24
N LEU A 85 -7.80 -4.32 -9.58
CA LEU A 85 -8.09 -2.95 -9.20
C LEU A 85 -8.29 -2.04 -10.43
N LYS A 86 -7.45 -2.20 -11.47
CA LYS A 86 -7.60 -1.51 -12.74
C LYS A 86 -8.95 -1.80 -13.39
N ALA A 87 -9.36 -3.07 -13.44
CA ALA A 87 -10.65 -3.47 -14.00
C ALA A 87 -11.82 -2.86 -13.20
N ALA A 88 -11.79 -2.96 -11.87
CA ALA A 88 -12.81 -2.38 -11.01
C ALA A 88 -12.94 -0.86 -11.18
N MET A 89 -11.82 -0.14 -11.21
CA MET A 89 -11.83 1.30 -11.40
C MET A 89 -12.33 1.72 -12.79
N ARG A 90 -12.03 0.95 -13.84
CA ARG A 90 -12.59 1.17 -15.18
C ARG A 90 -14.11 0.99 -15.20
N THR A 91 -14.63 -0.01 -14.50
CA THR A 91 -16.08 -0.20 -14.37
C THR A 91 -16.72 0.99 -13.66
N LEU A 92 -16.12 1.48 -12.56
CA LEU A 92 -16.63 2.66 -11.85
C LEU A 92 -16.57 3.93 -12.71
N GLN A 93 -15.52 4.07 -13.53
CA GLN A 93 -15.41 5.16 -14.49
C GLN A 93 -16.51 5.10 -15.55
N GLY A 94 -16.81 3.91 -16.10
CA GLY A 94 -17.92 3.73 -17.03
C GLY A 94 -19.27 4.10 -16.42
N LEU A 95 -19.52 3.72 -15.17
CA LEU A 95 -20.73 4.11 -14.45
C LEU A 95 -20.82 5.63 -14.22
N ALA A 96 -19.69 6.28 -13.92
CA ALA A 96 -19.64 7.74 -13.80
C ALA A 96 -19.96 8.43 -15.14
N ASP A 97 -19.44 7.90 -16.25
CA ASP A 97 -19.72 8.42 -17.59
C ASP A 97 -21.20 8.22 -17.97
N GLU A 98 -21.81 7.07 -17.61
CA GLU A 98 -23.25 6.85 -17.78
C GLU A 98 -24.09 7.83 -16.94
N GLN A 99 -23.70 8.06 -15.69
CA GLN A 99 -24.36 9.05 -14.82
C GLN A 99 -24.26 10.45 -15.42
N GLN A 100 -23.12 10.80 -16.01
CA GLN A 100 -22.92 12.08 -16.68
C GLN A 100 -23.95 12.31 -17.79
N VAL A 101 -24.17 11.30 -18.64
CA VAL A 101 -25.17 11.38 -19.73
C VAL A 101 -26.58 11.59 -19.18
N VAL A 102 -26.91 10.99 -18.03
CA VAL A 102 -28.21 11.20 -17.38
C VAL A 102 -28.31 12.61 -16.81
N ILE A 103 -27.27 13.09 -16.12
CA ILE A 103 -27.22 14.44 -15.56
C ILE A 103 -27.38 15.48 -16.67
N ASP A 104 -26.68 15.34 -17.79
CA ASP A 104 -26.79 16.23 -18.96
C ASP A 104 -28.23 16.27 -19.51
N LYS A 105 -28.92 15.12 -19.58
CA LYS A 105 -30.33 15.06 -20.02
C LYS A 105 -31.26 15.78 -19.05
N VAL A 106 -31.03 15.63 -17.74
CA VAL A 106 -31.85 16.28 -16.71
C VAL A 106 -31.57 17.79 -16.68
N GLN A 107 -30.32 18.22 -16.83
CA GLN A 107 -29.94 19.63 -16.97
C GLN A 107 -30.62 20.27 -18.18
N ARG A 108 -30.60 19.63 -19.36
CA ARG A 108 -31.31 20.15 -20.55
C ARG A 108 -32.83 20.23 -20.35
N LYS A 109 -33.41 19.32 -19.56
CA LYS A 109 -34.85 19.26 -19.32
C LYS A 109 -35.34 20.25 -18.26
N TYR A 110 -34.52 20.54 -17.26
CA TYR A 110 -34.91 21.34 -16.08
C TYR A 110 -34.02 22.57 -15.83
N GLY A 111 -33.15 22.93 -16.78
CA GLY A 111 -32.16 24.01 -16.64
C GLY A 111 -32.76 25.40 -16.42
N ASP A 112 -34.03 25.59 -16.75
CA ASP A 112 -34.74 26.87 -16.55
C ASP A 112 -35.07 27.15 -15.06
N SER A 113 -34.99 26.13 -14.18
CA SER A 113 -35.20 26.31 -12.74
C SER A 113 -33.87 26.54 -12.03
N PRO A 114 -33.61 27.75 -11.48
CA PRO A 114 -32.31 28.07 -10.87
C PRO A 114 -31.96 27.16 -9.68
N GLN A 115 -32.95 26.74 -8.89
CA GLN A 115 -32.74 25.87 -7.74
C GLN A 115 -32.34 24.45 -8.18
N ILE A 116 -33.07 23.90 -9.16
CA ILE A 116 -32.76 22.57 -9.70
C ILE A 116 -31.42 22.57 -10.41
N LEU A 117 -31.11 23.65 -11.15
CA LEU A 117 -29.82 23.80 -11.81
C LEU A 117 -28.66 23.81 -10.80
N ALA A 118 -28.81 24.53 -9.68
CA ALA A 118 -27.79 24.57 -8.63
C ALA A 118 -27.53 23.17 -8.03
N ASP A 119 -28.60 22.43 -7.71
CA ASP A 119 -28.49 21.06 -7.20
C ASP A 119 -27.87 20.11 -8.24
N LEU A 120 -28.27 20.23 -9.51
CA LEU A 120 -27.71 19.44 -10.60
C LEU A 120 -26.23 19.75 -10.85
N MET A 121 -25.81 21.01 -10.74
CA MET A 121 -24.38 21.37 -10.83
C MET A 121 -23.56 20.75 -9.71
N LEU A 122 -24.11 20.63 -8.49
CA LEU A 122 -23.43 19.95 -7.39
C LEU A 122 -23.30 18.44 -7.63
N ILE A 123 -24.35 17.80 -8.17
CA ILE A 123 -24.35 16.37 -8.53
C ILE A 123 -23.35 16.12 -9.66
N ASP A 124 -23.38 16.95 -10.71
CA ASP A 124 -22.46 16.92 -11.85
C ASP A 124 -20.99 16.98 -11.40
N HIS A 125 -20.68 17.96 -10.54
CA HIS A 125 -19.35 18.12 -9.98
C HIS A 125 -18.92 16.91 -9.13
N THR A 126 -19.84 16.34 -8.35
CA THR A 126 -19.56 15.16 -7.51
C THR A 126 -19.30 13.91 -8.37
N ASN A 127 -20.09 13.71 -9.42
CA ASN A 127 -19.91 12.64 -10.39
C ASN A 127 -18.55 12.75 -11.11
N SER A 128 -18.23 13.96 -11.57
CA SER A 128 -16.93 14.28 -12.19
C SER A 128 -15.75 14.01 -11.23
N GLN A 129 -15.88 14.36 -9.95
CA GLN A 129 -14.87 14.04 -8.93
C GLN A 129 -14.68 12.54 -8.75
N PHE A 130 -15.77 11.80 -8.69
CA PHE A 130 -15.76 10.35 -8.55
C PHE A 130 -15.06 9.68 -9.74
N GLY A 131 -15.45 10.02 -10.97
CA GLY A 131 -14.85 9.49 -12.19
C GLY A 131 -13.33 9.74 -12.26
N ARG A 132 -12.88 10.95 -11.90
CA ARG A 132 -11.45 11.29 -11.84
C ARG A 132 -10.68 10.51 -10.80
N ARG A 133 -11.24 10.29 -9.61
CA ARG A 133 -10.59 9.45 -8.58
C ARG A 133 -10.45 8.01 -9.03
N ALA A 134 -11.50 7.46 -9.68
CA ALA A 134 -11.43 6.12 -10.27
C ALA A 134 -10.33 6.06 -11.35
N GLN A 135 -10.28 7.04 -12.25
CA GLN A 135 -9.25 7.13 -13.29
C GLN A 135 -7.84 7.21 -12.68
N GLY A 136 -7.60 8.04 -11.66
CA GLY A 136 -6.31 8.17 -10.99
C GLY A 136 -5.80 6.83 -10.43
N ILE A 137 -6.68 6.08 -9.76
CA ILE A 137 -6.36 4.74 -9.25
C ILE A 137 -6.13 3.73 -10.39
N ALA A 138 -6.94 3.79 -11.46
CA ALA A 138 -6.73 2.95 -12.64
C ALA A 138 -5.36 3.19 -13.27
N VAL A 139 -4.91 4.44 -13.37
CA VAL A 139 -3.60 4.83 -13.92
C VAL A 139 -2.47 4.32 -13.03
N LEU A 140 -2.64 4.39 -11.69
CA LEU A 140 -1.70 3.77 -10.73
C LEU A 140 -1.50 2.28 -11.00
N CYS A 141 -2.55 1.61 -11.44
CA CYS A 141 -2.54 0.19 -11.80
C CYS A 141 -2.12 -0.09 -13.25
N GLY A 142 -1.46 0.86 -13.92
CA GLY A 142 -1.02 0.72 -15.31
C GLY A 142 -2.10 1.06 -16.34
N GLY A 143 -3.14 1.78 -15.96
CA GLY A 143 -4.07 2.43 -16.88
C GLY A 143 -3.39 3.56 -17.66
N TRP A 144 -3.96 3.84 -18.84
CA TRP A 144 -3.53 4.99 -19.64
C TRP A 144 -4.26 6.25 -19.16
N LEU A 145 -3.51 7.33 -19.00
CA LEU A 145 -4.06 8.67 -18.79
C LEU A 145 -4.09 9.31 -20.18
N GLY A 146 -5.28 9.72 -20.64
CA GLY A 146 -5.41 10.34 -21.96
C GLY A 146 -4.46 11.53 -22.15
N ARG A 147 -4.18 11.86 -23.41
CA ARG A 147 -3.36 13.03 -23.75
C ARG A 147 -4.24 14.17 -24.22
N ARG A 148 -3.83 15.41 -23.95
CA ARG A 148 -4.38 16.57 -24.66
C ARG A 148 -3.62 16.77 -25.96
N GLU A 149 -4.32 17.25 -26.98
CA GLU A 149 -3.73 17.54 -28.29
C GLU A 149 -3.02 18.90 -28.30
N THR A 150 -3.46 19.84 -27.46
CA THR A 150 -2.97 21.22 -27.43
C THR A 150 -2.17 21.55 -26.18
N VAL A 151 -1.27 22.52 -26.31
CA VAL A 151 -0.58 23.17 -25.19
C VAL A 151 -1.59 23.90 -24.30
N ALA A 152 -1.23 24.10 -23.04
CA ALA A 152 -2.07 24.84 -22.08
C ALA A 152 -1.21 25.72 -21.17
N SER A 153 -1.71 26.90 -20.80
CA SER A 153 -1.01 27.75 -19.83
C SER A 153 -0.96 27.07 -18.46
N ILE A 154 0.11 27.27 -17.69
CA ILE A 154 0.18 26.73 -16.31
C ILE A 154 -1.00 27.21 -15.46
N TYR A 155 -1.47 28.43 -15.69
CA TYR A 155 -2.64 28.98 -15.01
C TYR A 155 -3.91 28.18 -15.33
N ASP A 156 -4.15 27.85 -16.60
CA ASP A 156 -5.32 27.05 -17.00
C ASP A 156 -5.25 25.62 -16.46
N VAL A 157 -4.04 25.06 -16.37
CA VAL A 157 -3.83 23.74 -15.74
C VAL A 157 -4.13 23.78 -14.26
N ALA A 158 -3.65 24.80 -13.53
CA ALA A 158 -3.96 25.00 -12.12
C ALA A 158 -5.45 25.25 -11.89
N ARG A 159 -6.11 26.06 -12.75
CA ARG A 159 -7.56 26.30 -12.71
C ARG A 159 -8.35 25.03 -13.00
N SER A 160 -7.92 24.23 -13.98
CA SER A 160 -8.52 22.93 -14.26
C SER A 160 -8.40 22.01 -13.05
N ALA A 161 -7.22 21.94 -12.42
CA ALA A 161 -6.99 21.17 -11.20
C ALA A 161 -7.84 21.65 -10.01
N GLN A 162 -7.99 22.96 -9.83
CA GLN A 162 -8.88 23.57 -8.83
C GLN A 162 -10.33 23.10 -9.04
N GLY A 163 -10.84 23.15 -10.28
CA GLY A 163 -12.17 22.64 -10.61
C GLY A 163 -12.34 21.13 -10.34
N ARG A 164 -11.26 20.40 -10.07
CA ARG A 164 -11.33 18.95 -9.85
C ARG A 164 -11.57 18.52 -8.40
N ILE A 165 -11.60 19.44 -7.45
CA ILE A 165 -11.71 19.14 -6.01
C ILE A 165 -13.01 19.66 -5.40
N ARG A 166 -13.36 19.16 -4.21
CA ARG A 166 -14.60 19.53 -3.50
C ARG A 166 -14.58 20.98 -3.06
N HIS A 167 -13.50 21.41 -2.41
CA HIS A 167 -13.33 22.73 -1.80
C HIS A 167 -12.58 23.67 -2.74
N PHE A 168 -13.01 23.74 -4.00
CA PHE A 168 -12.34 24.51 -5.05
C PHE A 168 -12.35 26.01 -4.78
N ASP A 169 -13.39 26.50 -4.10
CA ASP A 169 -13.63 27.88 -3.68
C ASP A 169 -12.55 28.41 -2.73
N ARG A 170 -11.86 27.51 -2.01
CA ARG A 170 -10.78 27.86 -1.07
C ARG A 170 -9.41 28.03 -1.74
N VAL A 171 -9.28 27.70 -3.02
CA VAL A 171 -7.99 27.72 -3.72
C VAL A 171 -7.77 29.10 -4.37
N GLN A 172 -6.64 29.72 -4.07
CA GLN A 172 -6.22 30.99 -4.66
C GLN A 172 -5.00 30.77 -5.56
N ILE A 173 -5.11 31.13 -6.84
CA ILE A 173 -4.05 30.94 -7.84
C ILE A 173 -3.32 32.26 -8.07
N HIS A 174 -2.05 32.31 -7.67
CA HIS A 174 -1.15 33.43 -7.88
C HIS A 174 -0.11 33.08 -8.95
N SER A 175 -0.42 33.44 -10.21
CA SER A 175 0.54 33.32 -11.30
C SER A 175 1.19 34.67 -11.61
N ARG A 176 2.52 34.73 -11.49
CA ARG A 176 3.33 35.89 -11.89
C ARG A 176 4.08 35.66 -13.21
N VAL A 177 3.91 34.47 -13.79
CA VAL A 177 4.70 33.99 -14.94
C VAL A 177 3.74 33.44 -15.99
N SER A 178 3.87 33.89 -17.23
CA SER A 178 3.08 33.40 -18.36
C SER A 178 3.89 32.36 -19.14
N VAL A 179 3.70 31.08 -18.78
CA VAL A 179 4.37 29.94 -19.42
C VAL A 179 3.35 28.83 -19.69
N SER A 180 3.51 28.14 -20.81
CA SER A 180 2.66 27.01 -21.21
C SER A 180 3.35 25.67 -20.98
N LEU A 181 2.57 24.61 -20.90
CA LEU A 181 3.02 23.23 -20.85
C LEU A 181 2.87 22.56 -22.22
N VAL A 182 3.82 21.68 -22.55
CA VAL A 182 3.70 20.81 -23.72
C VAL A 182 2.52 19.85 -23.57
N SER A 183 1.79 19.57 -24.66
CA SER A 183 0.51 18.84 -24.62
C SER A 183 0.57 17.51 -23.86
N LYS A 184 1.69 16.78 -23.97
CA LYS A 184 1.89 15.46 -23.33
C LYS A 184 1.86 15.46 -21.80
N VAL A 185 2.14 16.60 -21.14
CA VAL A 185 2.18 16.68 -19.66
C VAL A 185 1.02 17.45 -19.05
N VAL A 186 0.17 18.08 -19.85
CA VAL A 186 -0.94 18.91 -19.36
C VAL A 186 -1.85 18.11 -18.42
N GLU A 187 -2.32 16.95 -18.87
CA GLU A 187 -3.23 16.12 -18.08
C GLU A 187 -2.54 15.48 -16.85
N PRO A 188 -1.34 14.88 -16.97
CA PRO A 188 -0.58 14.42 -15.81
C PRO A 188 -0.38 15.48 -14.73
N VAL A 189 0.01 16.71 -15.11
CA VAL A 189 0.21 17.81 -14.15
C VAL A 189 -1.12 18.24 -13.52
N ALA A 190 -2.20 18.31 -14.31
CA ALA A 190 -3.53 18.64 -13.77
C ALA A 190 -4.00 17.61 -12.72
N VAL A 191 -3.77 16.32 -12.95
CA VAL A 191 -4.10 15.25 -11.99
C VAL A 191 -3.28 15.40 -10.71
N VAL A 192 -1.96 15.58 -10.82
CA VAL A 192 -1.10 15.76 -9.64
C VAL A 192 -1.50 16.99 -8.84
N LEU A 193 -1.74 18.12 -9.50
CA LEU A 193 -2.20 19.33 -8.81
C LEU A 193 -3.55 19.08 -8.13
N ALA A 194 -4.49 18.38 -8.75
CA ALA A 194 -5.77 18.07 -8.14
C ALA A 194 -5.61 17.19 -6.88
N GLU A 195 -4.73 16.19 -6.91
CA GLU A 195 -4.43 15.34 -5.74
C GLU A 195 -3.79 16.15 -4.60
N LEU A 196 -2.83 17.03 -4.92
CA LEU A 196 -2.19 17.89 -3.91
C LEU A 196 -3.17 18.90 -3.31
N LEU A 197 -4.01 19.54 -4.14
CA LEU A 197 -5.02 20.50 -3.66
C LEU A 197 -6.12 19.83 -2.85
N ALA A 198 -6.55 18.62 -3.23
CA ALA A 198 -7.50 17.85 -2.44
C ALA A 198 -6.93 17.51 -1.07
N ASN A 199 -5.64 17.17 -0.98
CA ASN A 199 -4.98 16.95 0.31
C ASN A 199 -4.89 18.24 1.12
N ALA A 200 -4.33 19.31 0.54
CA ALA A 200 -4.19 20.61 1.20
C ALA A 200 -5.52 21.13 1.76
N THR A 201 -6.59 21.09 0.96
CA THR A 201 -7.91 21.58 1.40
C THR A 201 -8.57 20.69 2.45
N ASN A 202 -8.35 19.37 2.42
CA ASN A 202 -8.89 18.45 3.42
C ASN A 202 -8.19 18.54 4.78
N TYR A 203 -6.89 18.85 4.80
CA TYR A 203 -6.09 18.92 6.03
C TYR A 203 -5.97 20.34 6.62
N SER A 204 -6.40 21.35 5.88
CA SER A 204 -6.45 22.74 6.33
C SER A 204 -7.80 23.07 7.00
N ALA A 205 -7.79 23.96 7.98
CA ALA A 205 -9.02 24.40 8.67
C ALA A 205 -10.05 24.99 7.69
N PRO A 206 -11.38 24.81 7.89
CA PRO A 206 -12.42 25.12 6.90
C PRO A 206 -12.38 26.52 6.29
N ASP A 207 -11.95 27.54 7.05
CA ASP A 207 -11.94 28.94 6.61
C ASP A 207 -10.58 29.45 6.15
N THR A 208 -9.61 28.55 5.98
CA THR A 208 -8.25 28.91 5.53
C THR A 208 -8.09 28.69 4.02
N PRO A 209 -7.51 29.66 3.29
CA PRO A 209 -7.23 29.50 1.87
C PRO A 209 -6.06 28.54 1.65
N VAL A 210 -6.05 27.89 0.49
CA VAL A 210 -4.90 27.15 -0.04
C VAL A 210 -4.35 27.95 -1.23
N GLU A 211 -3.07 28.29 -1.18
CA GLU A 211 -2.45 29.16 -2.19
C GLU A 211 -1.60 28.36 -3.16
N ILE A 212 -1.76 28.62 -4.45
CA ILE A 212 -0.87 28.12 -5.51
C ILE A 212 -0.06 29.28 -6.05
N SER A 213 1.26 29.22 -5.88
CA SER A 213 2.20 30.19 -6.45
C SER A 213 2.99 29.57 -7.60
N VAL A 214 3.07 30.26 -8.73
CA VAL A 214 3.90 29.85 -9.88
C VAL A 214 5.17 30.69 -9.92
N GLN A 215 6.32 30.04 -9.83
CA GLN A 215 7.63 30.70 -9.79
C GLN A 215 8.59 30.11 -10.82
N ALA A 216 9.23 30.97 -11.61
CA ALA A 216 10.33 30.56 -12.48
C ALA A 216 11.59 30.30 -11.66
N VAL A 217 12.28 29.20 -11.96
CA VAL A 217 13.55 28.80 -11.34
C VAL A 217 14.57 28.48 -12.44
N PRO A 218 15.88 28.46 -12.16
CA PRO A 218 16.89 28.19 -13.19
C PRO A 218 16.68 26.85 -13.93
N THR A 219 16.06 25.87 -13.28
CA THR A 219 15.81 24.53 -13.82
C THR A 219 14.44 24.37 -14.48
N GLY A 220 13.60 25.42 -14.53
CA GLY A 220 12.25 25.37 -15.10
C GLY A 220 11.24 26.21 -14.32
N VAL A 221 10.10 25.62 -13.95
CA VAL A 221 9.04 26.29 -13.18
C VAL A 221 8.62 25.45 -11.98
N CYS A 222 8.45 26.09 -10.84
CA CYS A 222 7.87 25.49 -9.64
C CYS A 222 6.41 25.95 -9.47
N LEU A 223 5.49 24.99 -9.28
CA LEU A 223 4.21 25.26 -8.64
C LEU A 223 4.33 24.95 -7.16
N ILE A 224 4.07 25.94 -6.30
CA ILE A 224 4.18 25.83 -4.85
C ILE A 224 2.76 25.91 -4.30
N ILE A 225 2.34 24.87 -3.57
CA ILE A 225 1.06 24.80 -2.89
C ILE A 225 1.32 24.93 -1.40
N ASP A 226 0.81 26.01 -0.80
CA ASP A 226 0.91 26.27 0.63
C ASP A 226 -0.45 26.12 1.29
N ASP A 227 -0.47 25.32 2.36
CA ASP A 227 -1.66 25.07 3.17
C ASP A 227 -1.49 25.57 4.61
N ALA A 228 -2.60 25.73 5.33
CA ALA A 228 -2.64 26.16 6.73
C ALA A 228 -3.15 25.03 7.64
N GLY A 229 -2.73 23.80 7.36
CA GLY A 229 -3.08 22.60 8.11
C GLY A 229 -2.14 22.29 9.28
N LEU A 230 -2.29 21.08 9.84
CA LEU A 230 -1.52 20.58 11.00
C LEU A 230 -0.06 20.22 10.68
N GLY A 231 0.38 20.33 9.42
CA GLY A 231 1.68 19.86 8.95
C GLY A 231 1.78 18.34 8.87
N MET A 232 2.99 17.82 8.67
CA MET A 232 3.29 16.37 8.66
C MET A 232 4.37 16.03 9.68
N GLY A 233 4.15 14.96 10.45
CA GLY A 233 5.18 14.36 11.29
C GLY A 233 6.28 13.70 10.46
N GLN A 234 7.46 13.45 11.07
CA GLN A 234 8.63 12.94 10.34
C GLN A 234 8.36 11.62 9.62
N GLU A 235 7.70 10.66 10.27
CA GLU A 235 7.36 9.36 9.66
C GLU A 235 6.41 9.52 8.46
N GLU A 236 5.48 10.49 8.50
CA GLU A 236 4.59 10.76 7.37
C GLU A 236 5.34 11.44 6.22
N LYS A 237 6.28 12.35 6.53
CA LYS A 237 7.18 12.93 5.54
C LYS A 237 8.05 11.87 4.86
N ASP A 238 8.62 10.94 5.62
CA ASP A 238 9.47 9.87 5.09
C ASP A 238 8.67 8.93 4.17
N ARG A 239 7.45 8.57 4.57
CA ARG A 239 6.53 7.79 3.72
C ARG A 239 6.13 8.54 2.45
N ALA A 240 5.80 9.83 2.56
CA ALA A 240 5.47 10.65 1.40
C ALA A 240 6.67 10.78 0.45
N ALA A 241 7.88 11.01 0.98
CA ALA A 241 9.11 11.08 0.20
C ALA A 241 9.40 9.76 -0.54
N ALA A 242 9.16 8.61 0.10
CA ALA A 242 9.30 7.30 -0.54
C ALA A 242 8.32 7.12 -1.71
N LEU A 243 7.05 7.53 -1.55
CA LEU A 243 6.03 7.44 -2.60
C LEU A 243 6.26 8.41 -3.76
N LEU A 244 6.84 9.58 -3.48
CA LEU A 244 7.14 10.61 -4.47
C LEU A 244 8.51 10.45 -5.14
N ASN A 245 9.31 9.47 -4.71
CA ASN A 245 10.63 9.20 -5.27
C ASN A 245 10.52 8.57 -6.68
N PRO A 246 11.01 9.24 -7.74
CA PRO A 246 10.92 8.71 -9.11
C PRO A 246 11.65 7.38 -9.33
N GLY A 247 12.67 7.08 -8.52
CA GLY A 247 13.48 5.87 -8.64
C GLY A 247 12.96 4.66 -7.85
N ALA A 248 11.88 4.83 -7.07
CA ALA A 248 11.32 3.77 -6.26
C ALA A 248 10.04 3.20 -6.91
N PRO A 249 9.94 1.87 -7.14
CA PRO A 249 8.69 1.28 -7.60
C PRO A 249 7.62 1.45 -6.53
N ILE A 250 6.44 1.89 -6.93
CA ILE A 250 5.31 2.05 -6.03
C ILE A 250 4.62 0.70 -5.85
N SER A 251 4.66 0.18 -4.62
CA SER A 251 3.91 -1.03 -4.24
C SER A 251 2.53 -0.68 -3.72
N LEU A 252 1.49 -1.33 -4.24
CA LEU A 252 0.12 -1.17 -3.74
C LEU A 252 -0.01 -1.60 -2.27
N THR A 253 0.78 -2.58 -1.85
CA THR A 253 0.77 -3.08 -0.45
C THR A 253 1.34 -2.06 0.54
N GLY A 254 2.16 -1.11 0.06
CA GLY A 254 2.76 -0.04 0.85
C GLY A 254 1.87 1.19 1.06
N LEU A 255 0.65 1.23 0.50
CA LEU A 255 -0.23 2.41 0.57
C LEU A 255 -0.94 2.59 1.92
N GLY A 256 -0.77 1.64 2.85
CA GLY A 256 -1.39 1.65 4.17
C GLY A 256 -2.81 1.08 4.18
N ASN A 257 -3.43 1.12 5.36
CA ASN A 257 -4.79 0.67 5.59
C ASN A 257 -5.57 1.73 6.39
N PRO A 258 -6.55 2.44 5.79
CA PRO A 258 -6.97 2.34 4.39
C PRO A 258 -5.89 2.87 3.41
N PRO A 259 -5.91 2.44 2.13
CA PRO A 259 -4.91 2.84 1.15
C PRO A 259 -5.01 4.33 0.81
N LYS A 260 -3.88 5.04 0.88
CA LYS A 260 -3.75 6.45 0.49
C LYS A 260 -3.15 6.56 -0.92
N PHE A 261 -3.97 6.88 -1.92
CA PHE A 261 -3.56 6.88 -3.33
C PHE A 261 -2.89 8.18 -3.81
N GLY A 262 -3.20 9.34 -3.22
CA GLY A 262 -2.84 10.64 -3.81
C GLY A 262 -1.34 10.83 -4.10
N PHE A 263 -0.47 10.60 -3.10
CA PHE A 263 0.98 10.70 -3.32
C PHE A 263 1.53 9.58 -4.21
N ALA A 264 0.94 8.39 -4.17
CA ALA A 264 1.34 7.28 -5.04
C ALA A 264 1.03 7.59 -6.52
N VAL A 265 -0.17 8.09 -6.82
CA VAL A 265 -0.54 8.57 -8.16
C VAL A 265 0.41 9.69 -8.59
N SER A 266 0.67 10.64 -7.69
CA SER A 266 1.56 11.78 -7.95
C SER A 266 2.99 11.36 -8.28
N GLY A 267 3.58 10.47 -7.46
CA GLY A 267 4.93 9.97 -7.66
C GLY A 267 5.08 9.15 -8.95
N MET A 268 4.11 8.29 -9.26
CA MET A 268 4.10 7.53 -10.51
C MET A 268 4.02 8.47 -11.73
N LEU A 269 3.11 9.46 -11.73
CA LEU A 269 2.99 10.41 -12.83
C LEU A 269 4.24 11.26 -12.99
N ALA A 270 4.80 11.74 -11.88
CA ALA A 270 6.06 12.47 -11.86
C ALA A 270 7.20 11.65 -12.50
N ALA A 271 7.35 10.39 -12.08
CA ALA A 271 8.35 9.47 -12.63
C ALA A 271 8.13 9.20 -14.13
N ARG A 272 6.88 8.96 -14.55
CA ARG A 272 6.54 8.64 -15.94
C ARG A 272 6.74 9.81 -16.90
N TYR A 273 6.43 11.03 -16.47
CA TYR A 273 6.43 12.21 -17.33
C TYR A 273 7.62 13.15 -17.12
N GLY A 274 8.51 12.84 -16.17
CA GLY A 274 9.78 13.53 -16.00
C GLY A 274 9.68 14.84 -15.22
N PHE A 275 8.71 14.99 -14.32
CA PHE A 275 8.65 16.10 -13.36
C PHE A 275 8.89 15.60 -11.94
N ARG A 276 8.98 16.52 -10.96
CA ARG A 276 9.26 16.18 -9.56
C ARG A 276 8.20 16.77 -8.64
N VAL A 277 7.88 16.04 -7.58
CA VAL A 277 6.97 16.47 -6.52
C VAL A 277 7.66 16.26 -5.18
N SER A 278 7.60 17.24 -4.28
CA SER A 278 8.09 17.12 -2.91
C SER A 278 7.13 17.77 -1.92
N VAL A 279 7.17 17.31 -0.66
CA VAL A 279 6.36 17.81 0.45
C VAL A 279 7.19 17.90 1.75
N ASP A 280 8.49 18.08 1.62
CA ASP A 280 9.46 18.11 2.73
C ASP A 280 9.42 19.43 3.53
N SER A 281 9.00 20.50 2.87
CA SER A 281 9.01 21.87 3.35
C SER A 281 7.77 22.23 4.16
N VAL A 282 7.93 23.18 5.07
CA VAL A 282 6.84 23.72 5.90
C VAL A 282 6.25 24.95 5.21
N SER A 283 4.93 25.05 5.18
CA SER A 283 4.22 26.22 4.66
C SER A 283 4.45 27.44 5.57
N PRO A 284 4.49 28.67 5.03
CA PRO A 284 4.51 29.90 5.81
C PRO A 284 3.34 30.00 6.81
N TYR A 285 2.24 29.30 6.53
CA TYR A 285 1.05 29.26 7.37
C TYR A 285 1.09 28.14 8.44
N GLY A 286 2.24 27.46 8.59
CA GLY A 286 2.45 26.41 9.59
C GLY A 286 2.04 25.00 9.15
N GLY A 287 1.42 24.87 7.97
CA GLY A 287 1.01 23.61 7.37
C GLY A 287 2.07 22.95 6.49
N VAL A 288 1.62 22.29 5.42
CA VAL A 288 2.50 21.62 4.45
C VAL A 288 2.73 22.50 3.23
N ARG A 289 3.97 22.55 2.75
CA ARG A 289 4.30 23.08 1.43
C ARG A 289 4.56 21.94 0.46
N ALA A 290 3.72 21.80 -0.55
CA ALA A 290 3.97 20.91 -1.67
C ALA A 290 4.59 21.67 -2.85
N VAL A 291 5.60 21.09 -3.49
CA VAL A 291 6.29 21.71 -4.63
C VAL A 291 6.27 20.75 -5.82
N VAL A 292 5.76 21.21 -6.95
CA VAL A 292 5.87 20.53 -8.25
C VAL A 292 6.89 21.27 -9.11
N LEU A 293 8.05 20.65 -9.32
CA LEU A 293 9.10 21.17 -10.21
C LEU A 293 8.90 20.58 -11.61
N LEU A 294 8.63 21.47 -12.55
CA LEU A 294 8.50 21.19 -13.98
C LEU A 294 9.79 21.63 -14.69
N PRO A 295 10.60 20.68 -15.20
CA PRO A 295 11.80 21.00 -15.96
C PRO A 295 11.49 21.80 -17.24
N ALA A 296 12.47 22.57 -17.72
CA ALA A 296 12.31 23.43 -18.88
C ALA A 296 11.86 22.69 -20.15
N GLU A 297 12.21 21.41 -20.29
CA GLU A 297 11.84 20.55 -21.42
C GLU A 297 10.33 20.22 -21.46
N LEU A 298 9.62 20.46 -20.36
CA LEU A 298 8.17 20.29 -20.27
C LEU A 298 7.40 21.58 -20.56
N LEU A 299 8.11 22.69 -20.74
CA LEU A 299 7.53 24.01 -20.98
C LEU A 299 7.48 24.29 -22.49
N SER A 300 6.45 25.02 -22.90
CA SER A 300 6.32 25.53 -24.26
C SER A 300 6.42 27.05 -24.26
N SER A 301 7.16 27.58 -25.23
CA SER A 301 7.19 29.01 -25.55
C SER A 301 5.97 29.46 -26.36
N GLU A 302 5.17 28.51 -26.85
CA GLU A 302 3.91 28.80 -27.52
C GLU A 302 2.91 29.36 -26.51
N VAL A 303 2.38 30.53 -26.80
CA VAL A 303 1.29 31.13 -26.02
C VAL A 303 0.04 30.33 -26.36
N ALA A 304 -0.49 29.58 -25.38
CA ALA A 304 -1.76 28.90 -25.55
C ALA A 304 -2.81 29.93 -26.02
N PRO A 305 -3.64 29.62 -27.04
CA PRO A 305 -4.73 30.50 -27.43
C PRO A 305 -5.55 30.85 -26.18
N PRO A 306 -5.92 32.13 -25.96
CA PRO A 306 -6.74 32.47 -24.81
C PRO A 306 -7.99 31.60 -24.86
N ALA A 307 -8.22 30.84 -23.78
CA ALA A 307 -9.48 30.13 -23.61
C ALA A 307 -10.58 31.18 -23.79
N ALA A 308 -11.41 31.03 -24.83
CA ALA A 308 -12.45 31.99 -25.14
C ALA A 308 -13.20 32.28 -23.83
N ALA A 309 -13.22 33.55 -23.41
CA ALA A 309 -13.87 33.99 -22.20
C ALA A 309 -15.39 33.85 -22.36
N GLY A 310 -15.88 32.62 -22.30
CA GLY A 310 -17.27 32.30 -22.07
C GLY A 310 -17.57 32.61 -20.61
N HIS A 311 -18.13 33.78 -20.37
CA HIS A 311 -18.82 34.06 -19.12
C HIS A 311 -19.94 33.02 -18.96
N GLY A 312 -19.80 32.16 -17.95
CA GLY A 312 -20.85 31.27 -17.48
C GLY A 312 -21.00 29.98 -18.27
N ASP A 313 -20.07 29.05 -18.10
CA ASP A 313 -20.44 27.63 -18.10
C ASP A 313 -19.39 26.79 -17.37
N TYR A 314 -19.72 26.38 -16.16
CA TYR A 314 -18.92 25.41 -15.41
C TYR A 314 -18.94 24.02 -16.06
N SER A 315 -19.78 23.77 -17.08
CA SER A 315 -19.91 22.46 -17.76
C SER A 315 -18.92 22.25 -18.94
N GLY A 316 -18.58 23.30 -19.69
CA GLY A 316 -17.85 23.16 -20.97
C GLY A 316 -16.35 22.84 -20.86
N ALA A 317 -15.69 23.23 -19.76
CA ALA A 317 -14.26 22.97 -19.56
C ALA A 317 -13.95 21.50 -19.23
N TYR A 318 -14.93 20.76 -18.71
CA TYR A 318 -14.80 19.33 -18.39
C TYR A 318 -15.00 18.45 -19.65
N GLN A 319 -15.89 18.84 -20.57
CA GLN A 319 -16.17 18.11 -21.81
C GLN A 319 -14.96 18.03 -22.76
N GLY A 320 -14.19 19.12 -22.92
CA GLY A 320 -13.03 19.14 -23.82
C GLY A 320 -11.83 18.31 -23.34
N ALA A 321 -11.73 18.03 -22.03
CA ALA A 321 -10.67 17.20 -21.46
C ALA A 321 -11.02 15.71 -21.46
N GLN A 322 -12.31 15.35 -21.31
CA GLN A 322 -12.77 13.97 -21.41
C GLN A 322 -12.82 13.47 -22.85
N GLN A 323 -13.34 14.25 -23.82
CA GLN A 323 -13.50 13.76 -25.20
C GLN A 323 -12.19 13.36 -25.90
N ASN A 324 -11.10 14.11 -25.68
CA ASN A 324 -9.81 13.83 -26.34
C ASN A 324 -9.01 12.69 -25.68
N ALA A 325 -9.34 12.31 -24.44
CA ALA A 325 -8.71 11.19 -23.75
C ALA A 325 -9.20 9.81 -24.24
N TYR A 326 -10.43 9.75 -24.80
CA TYR A 326 -11.06 8.49 -25.22
C TYR A 326 -10.95 8.20 -26.73
N GLN A 327 -10.49 9.14 -27.54
CA GLN A 327 -10.38 8.96 -29.00
C GLN A 327 -9.07 8.29 -29.46
N GLY A 328 -8.16 8.01 -28.54
CA GLY A 328 -6.83 7.50 -28.83
C GLY A 328 -6.57 6.04 -28.51
N GLU A 329 -7.57 5.14 -28.49
CA GLU A 329 -7.32 3.69 -28.49
C GLU A 329 -8.59 2.86 -28.82
N TYR A 330 -9.18 3.10 -29.99
CA TYR A 330 -10.20 2.21 -30.57
C TYR A 330 -9.95 2.05 -32.07
N ASP A 331 -8.77 1.55 -32.41
CA ASP A 331 -8.54 0.98 -33.73
C ASP A 331 -8.04 -0.45 -33.51
N GLY A 332 -8.97 -1.41 -33.56
CA GLY A 332 -8.67 -2.84 -33.43
C GLY A 332 -9.28 -3.58 -32.22
N ALA A 333 -10.59 -3.49 -32.01
CA ALA A 333 -11.34 -4.56 -31.34
C ALA A 333 -12.77 -4.58 -31.87
N GLN A 334 -13.18 -5.75 -32.34
CA GLN A 334 -14.43 -6.02 -33.03
C GLN A 334 -15.65 -5.51 -32.25
N GLN A 335 -16.57 -4.89 -32.98
CA GLN A 335 -17.94 -4.62 -32.57
C GLN A 335 -18.56 -5.88 -31.96
N SER A 336 -18.70 -5.90 -30.64
CA SER A 336 -19.70 -6.74 -29.98
C SER A 336 -20.98 -5.93 -29.88
N THR A 337 -21.68 -5.85 -31.01
CA THR A 337 -23.09 -5.48 -31.06
C THR A 337 -23.85 -6.52 -30.26
N TYR A 338 -24.44 -6.14 -29.13
CA TYR A 338 -25.48 -6.95 -28.50
C TYR A 338 -26.75 -6.77 -29.32
N PRO A 339 -27.28 -7.80 -30.03
CA PRO A 339 -28.61 -7.71 -30.56
C PRO A 339 -29.58 -8.07 -29.43
N SER A 340 -30.40 -7.10 -29.05
CA SER A 340 -31.68 -7.36 -28.43
C SER A 340 -32.60 -7.95 -29.50
N THR A 341 -33.05 -9.19 -29.33
CA THR A 341 -34.15 -9.72 -30.17
C THR A 341 -35.12 -10.59 -29.37
N TYR A 342 -36.36 -10.11 -29.33
CA TYR A 342 -37.56 -10.92 -29.18
C TYR A 342 -37.82 -11.70 -30.48
N GLN A 343 -38.21 -12.97 -30.29
CA GLN A 343 -39.06 -13.86 -31.12
C GLN A 343 -38.79 -14.07 -32.62
N GLY A 344 -38.62 -15.36 -32.98
CA GLY A 344 -38.83 -15.91 -34.33
C GLY A 344 -38.22 -17.31 -34.48
N GLU A 345 -39.07 -18.35 -34.56
CA GLU A 345 -38.70 -19.73 -34.89
C GLU A 345 -38.03 -19.81 -36.27
N TYR A 346 -36.89 -20.52 -36.38
CA TYR A 346 -36.52 -21.25 -37.60
C TYR A 346 -35.60 -22.43 -37.28
N GLN A 347 -35.93 -23.57 -37.89
CA GLN A 347 -35.21 -24.83 -37.91
C GLN A 347 -33.98 -24.76 -38.85
N GLY A 348 -32.86 -25.38 -38.46
CA GLY A 348 -31.70 -25.59 -39.33
C GLY A 348 -30.56 -26.30 -38.59
N GLU A 349 -30.02 -27.37 -39.20
CA GLU A 349 -29.03 -28.31 -38.65
C GLU A 349 -27.64 -27.74 -38.32
N PRO A 350 -26.85 -28.38 -37.43
CA PRO A 350 -25.58 -27.84 -36.97
C PRO A 350 -24.42 -28.17 -37.95
N VAL A 351 -23.67 -27.15 -38.34
CA VAL A 351 -22.38 -27.30 -39.03
C VAL A 351 -21.25 -27.21 -38.00
N GLU A 352 -20.53 -28.31 -37.84
CA GLU A 352 -19.29 -28.41 -37.05
C GLU A 352 -18.13 -27.71 -37.81
N GLN A 353 -17.43 -26.78 -37.17
CA GLN A 353 -16.12 -26.29 -37.62
C GLN A 353 -15.09 -26.37 -36.47
N PRO A 354 -13.80 -26.66 -36.78
CA PRO A 354 -12.84 -27.15 -35.80
C PRO A 354 -12.09 -26.02 -35.09
N VAL A 355 -11.89 -26.18 -33.78
CA VAL A 355 -11.11 -25.28 -32.93
C VAL A 355 -9.61 -25.63 -33.02
N PRO A 356 -8.68 -24.67 -33.20
CA PRO A 356 -7.25 -24.95 -33.26
C PRO A 356 -6.68 -25.34 -31.88
N ALA A 357 -5.85 -26.38 -31.89
CA ALA A 357 -5.22 -26.99 -30.72
C ALA A 357 -4.16 -26.09 -30.06
N ARG A 358 -4.55 -25.27 -29.07
CA ARG A 358 -3.61 -24.74 -28.06
C ARG A 358 -4.21 -24.55 -26.66
N ALA A 359 -5.34 -25.21 -26.36
CA ALA A 359 -6.02 -25.14 -25.06
C ALA A 359 -6.17 -26.50 -24.35
N GLN A 360 -5.25 -27.46 -24.56
CA GLN A 360 -5.32 -28.80 -23.96
C GLN A 360 -4.18 -29.10 -22.96
N ARG A 361 -3.86 -28.17 -22.06
CA ARG A 361 -2.95 -28.50 -20.94
C ARG A 361 -3.44 -28.05 -19.55
N LEU A 362 -4.76 -28.07 -19.34
CA LEU A 362 -5.38 -27.78 -18.05
C LEU A 362 -6.61 -28.65 -17.72
N ALA A 363 -6.76 -29.82 -18.36
CA ALA A 363 -7.86 -30.74 -18.10
C ALA A 363 -7.37 -32.05 -17.45
N SER A 364 -7.06 -31.98 -16.15
CA SER A 364 -7.07 -33.13 -15.24
C SER A 364 -7.07 -32.66 -13.79
N LEU A 365 -8.14 -31.98 -13.39
CA LEU A 365 -8.51 -31.83 -11.98
C LEU A 365 -9.93 -32.40 -11.82
N PRO A 366 -10.19 -33.25 -10.81
CA PRO A 366 -11.51 -33.81 -10.58
C PRO A 366 -12.50 -32.72 -10.12
N GLU A 367 -13.75 -32.83 -10.56
CA GLU A 367 -14.85 -31.91 -10.18
C GLU A 367 -15.09 -31.89 -8.66
N PRO A 368 -15.35 -30.71 -8.05
CA PRO A 368 -15.78 -30.63 -6.67
C PRO A 368 -17.27 -30.98 -6.54
N VAL A 369 -17.55 -32.01 -5.74
CA VAL A 369 -18.90 -32.35 -5.25
C VAL A 369 -19.41 -31.22 -4.35
N PRO A 370 -20.67 -30.77 -4.45
CA PRO A 370 -21.18 -29.72 -3.56
C PRO A 370 -21.33 -30.26 -2.13
N ALA A 371 -20.46 -29.82 -1.23
CA ALA A 371 -20.58 -30.11 0.19
C ALA A 371 -21.71 -29.26 0.81
N ALA A 372 -22.78 -29.94 1.22
CA ALA A 372 -23.78 -29.39 2.11
C ALA A 372 -23.12 -28.88 3.41
N LEU A 373 -23.56 -27.71 3.88
CA LEU A 373 -23.15 -27.11 5.15
C LEU A 373 -23.57 -28.00 6.33
N ALA A 374 -22.74 -28.97 6.68
CA ALA A 374 -22.85 -29.72 7.92
C ALA A 374 -22.25 -28.87 9.07
N GLN A 375 -23.09 -28.57 10.05
CA GLN A 375 -22.73 -27.91 11.30
C GLN A 375 -21.65 -28.73 12.02
N VAL A 376 -20.46 -28.17 12.18
CA VAL A 376 -19.39 -28.76 12.99
C VAL A 376 -19.67 -28.42 14.46
N ALA A 377 -20.17 -29.40 15.20
CA ALA A 377 -20.10 -29.40 16.66
C ALA A 377 -18.63 -29.53 17.10
N PRO A 378 -18.17 -28.80 18.13
CA PRO A 378 -16.79 -28.92 18.58
C PRO A 378 -16.54 -30.29 19.24
N ALA A 379 -15.56 -31.01 18.69
CA ALA A 379 -15.09 -32.29 19.19
C ALA A 379 -14.47 -32.14 20.58
N ALA A 380 -14.88 -33.03 21.48
CA ALA A 380 -14.31 -33.19 22.82
C ALA A 380 -12.84 -33.62 22.73
N ALA A 381 -11.96 -32.86 23.41
CA ALA A 381 -10.60 -33.28 23.66
C ALA A 381 -10.60 -34.53 24.56
N GLN A 382 -9.94 -35.60 24.11
CA GLN A 382 -9.68 -36.78 24.92
C GLN A 382 -8.64 -36.44 25.99
N ALA A 383 -9.03 -36.60 27.25
CA ALA A 383 -8.17 -36.46 28.41
C ALA A 383 -7.34 -37.73 28.63
N VAL A 384 -6.07 -37.54 29.00
CA VAL A 384 -5.19 -38.55 29.60
C VAL A 384 -5.63 -38.75 31.07
N PRO A 385 -5.67 -39.96 31.63
CA PRO A 385 -6.17 -40.16 32.99
C PRO A 385 -5.10 -39.77 34.01
N GLU A 386 -5.39 -38.78 34.84
CA GLU A 386 -4.65 -38.56 36.09
C GLU A 386 -5.64 -38.69 37.26
N MET A 387 -5.21 -39.47 38.24
CA MET A 387 -5.98 -39.96 39.38
C MET A 387 -6.27 -38.81 40.35
N THR A 388 -7.53 -38.56 40.70
CA THR A 388 -7.91 -37.57 41.71
C THR A 388 -7.77 -38.14 43.12
N ALA A 389 -7.17 -37.37 44.02
CA ALA A 389 -7.52 -37.38 45.43
C ALA A 389 -8.41 -36.16 45.71
N ASP A 390 -9.55 -36.44 46.35
CA ASP A 390 -10.36 -35.54 47.19
C ASP A 390 -11.16 -34.40 46.54
N GLY A 391 -12.32 -34.80 46.01
CA GLY A 391 -13.65 -34.22 46.23
C GLY A 391 -13.80 -32.73 46.58
N ARG A 392 -14.25 -31.93 45.60
CA ARG A 392 -15.41 -30.99 45.68
C ARG A 392 -15.59 -30.26 44.33
N LEU A 393 -16.81 -30.26 43.79
CA LEU A 393 -17.17 -29.67 42.48
C LEU A 393 -17.50 -28.16 42.59
N PRO A 394 -16.99 -27.27 41.70
CA PRO A 394 -17.52 -25.92 41.57
C PRO A 394 -18.48 -25.76 40.37
N ARG A 395 -19.64 -25.12 40.62
CA ARG A 395 -20.66 -24.72 39.62
C ARG A 395 -20.26 -23.41 38.92
N ARG A 396 -20.37 -23.35 37.58
CA ARG A 396 -20.17 -22.12 36.77
C ARG A 396 -21.50 -21.40 36.46
N ARG A 397 -21.56 -20.11 36.81
CA ARG A 397 -22.64 -19.16 36.51
C ARG A 397 -22.38 -18.49 35.15
N ARG A 398 -23.36 -18.46 34.24
CA ARG A 398 -23.29 -17.74 32.95
C ARG A 398 -23.62 -16.25 33.14
N GLN A 399 -22.75 -15.35 32.68
CA GLN A 399 -23.08 -13.92 32.48
C GLN A 399 -23.37 -13.67 30.99
N ARG A 400 -24.47 -12.97 30.71
CA ARG A 400 -24.89 -12.51 29.37
C ARG A 400 -24.22 -11.17 29.05
N THR A 401 -23.84 -10.99 27.80
CA THR A 401 -23.47 -9.71 27.17
C THR A 401 -24.73 -8.87 26.91
N VAL A 402 -24.70 -7.58 27.26
CA VAL A 402 -25.74 -6.59 26.97
C VAL A 402 -25.32 -5.79 25.75
N SER A 403 -26.11 -5.84 24.68
CA SER A 403 -26.05 -4.90 23.55
C SER A 403 -27.06 -3.78 23.80
N VAL A 404 -26.64 -2.52 23.71
CA VAL A 404 -27.53 -1.36 23.69
C VAL A 404 -27.47 -0.76 22.29
N VAL A 405 -28.60 -0.78 21.59
CA VAL A 405 -28.85 -0.03 20.36
C VAL A 405 -29.97 0.95 20.67
N PRO A 406 -29.81 2.28 20.47
CA PRO A 406 -30.94 3.21 20.59
C PRO A 406 -31.72 3.29 19.28
N HIS A 407 -33.05 3.25 19.38
CA HIS A 407 -33.99 3.62 18.30
C HIS A 407 -34.36 5.11 18.42
N PRO A 408 -34.59 5.84 17.32
CA PRO A 408 -35.18 7.17 17.35
C PRO A 408 -36.72 7.11 17.28
N GLN A 409 -37.39 7.90 18.12
CA GLN A 409 -38.80 8.27 17.96
C GLN A 409 -38.91 9.79 17.87
N ASP A 410 -39.85 10.21 17.03
CA ASP A 410 -40.16 11.57 16.60
C ASP A 410 -41.18 12.24 17.55
N SER A 411 -41.06 13.57 17.71
CA SER A 411 -42.11 14.60 17.93
C SER A 411 -41.77 15.70 18.96
N GLY A 412 -41.97 16.96 18.55
CA GLY A 412 -42.47 18.05 19.42
C GLY A 412 -41.49 19.16 19.84
N ARG A 413 -41.67 20.35 19.25
CA ARG A 413 -41.12 21.69 19.60
C ARG A 413 -41.39 22.13 21.05
N VAL A 414 -40.46 22.85 21.70
CA VAL A 414 -40.54 24.23 22.31
C VAL A 414 -39.16 24.65 22.89
N ASP A 415 -38.87 25.97 22.89
CA ASP A 415 -37.63 26.74 23.12
C ASP A 415 -36.87 26.68 24.48
N GLU A 416 -35.55 27.03 24.39
CA GLU A 416 -34.58 27.61 25.37
C GLU A 416 -33.95 26.77 26.53
N PRO A 417 -32.79 27.18 27.14
CA PRO A 417 -31.46 27.48 26.58
C PRO A 417 -30.36 26.54 27.15
N VAL A 418 -29.18 26.50 26.51
CA VAL A 418 -28.04 25.59 26.80
C VAL A 418 -27.27 25.94 28.08
N PRO A 419 -26.94 24.97 28.97
CA PRO A 419 -25.83 25.07 29.90
C PRO A 419 -24.56 24.33 29.42
N SER A 420 -23.41 24.91 29.74
CA SER A 420 -22.05 24.62 29.28
C SER A 420 -21.51 23.19 29.47
N THR A 421 -20.86 22.68 28.42
CA THR A 421 -20.22 21.36 28.24
C THR A 421 -18.89 21.12 29.00
N GLY A 422 -18.63 21.83 30.10
CA GLY A 422 -17.39 21.67 30.87
C GLY A 422 -17.41 20.50 31.87
N GLN A 423 -18.51 20.34 32.61
CA GLN A 423 -18.58 19.39 33.73
C GLN A 423 -18.79 17.93 33.29
N GLU A 424 -19.51 17.71 32.18
CA GLU A 424 -19.75 16.36 31.65
C GLU A 424 -18.46 15.75 31.08
N THR A 425 -17.64 16.58 30.43
CA THR A 425 -16.33 16.21 29.88
C THR A 425 -15.33 15.89 31.00
N ALA A 426 -15.33 16.68 32.09
CA ALA A 426 -14.52 16.43 33.27
C ALA A 426 -14.93 15.15 34.02
N SER A 427 -16.22 14.85 34.11
CA SER A 427 -16.74 13.63 34.74
C SER A 427 -16.33 12.36 33.96
N ARG A 428 -16.39 12.43 32.62
CA ARG A 428 -15.95 11.34 31.72
C ARG A 428 -14.44 11.10 31.79
N LEU A 429 -13.63 12.16 31.83
CA LEU A 429 -12.18 12.04 31.99
C LEU A 429 -11.80 11.45 33.36
N GLY A 430 -12.50 11.86 34.42
CA GLY A 430 -12.28 11.35 35.78
C GLY A 430 -12.63 9.86 35.93
N ALA A 431 -13.68 9.39 35.25
CA ALA A 431 -14.03 7.96 35.23
C ALA A 431 -12.97 7.12 34.48
N PHE A 432 -12.43 7.63 33.38
CA PHE A 432 -11.37 6.98 32.61
C PHE A 432 -10.04 6.90 33.38
N GLN A 433 -9.67 7.96 34.10
CA GLN A 433 -8.44 8.00 34.90
C GLN A 433 -8.51 7.05 36.11
N ARG A 434 -9.68 6.89 36.74
CA ARG A 434 -9.89 5.89 37.81
C ARG A 434 -9.81 4.45 37.29
N GLY A 435 -10.32 4.18 36.09
CA GLY A 435 -10.22 2.86 35.46
C GLY A 435 -8.78 2.45 35.14
N THR A 436 -7.96 3.38 34.65
CA THR A 436 -6.55 3.12 34.30
C THR A 436 -5.64 2.97 35.53
N LEU A 437 -5.93 3.68 36.63
CA LEU A 437 -5.23 3.48 37.90
C LEU A 437 -5.56 2.13 38.55
N SER A 438 -6.83 1.71 38.51
CA SER A 438 -7.25 0.40 39.02
C SER A 438 -6.58 -0.76 38.28
N GLY A 439 -6.38 -0.64 36.96
CA GLY A 439 -5.66 -1.64 36.16
C GLY A 439 -4.13 -1.66 36.36
N ARG A 440 -3.52 -0.59 36.89
CA ARG A 440 -2.07 -0.54 37.18
C ARG A 440 -1.73 -1.03 38.58
N ASN A 441 -2.66 -0.95 39.53
CA ASN A 441 -2.45 -1.40 40.91
C ASN A 441 -2.66 -2.92 41.11
N THR A 442 -3.01 -3.69 40.08
CA THR A 442 -3.27 -5.14 40.17
C THR A 442 -2.10 -6.05 39.79
N MET A 443 -0.90 -5.50 39.56
CA MET A 443 0.32 -6.30 39.39
C MET A 443 1.35 -5.99 40.46
N THR A 444 1.20 -6.57 41.66
CA THR A 444 2.30 -7.01 42.54
C THR A 444 1.76 -7.65 43.82
N THR A 445 1.82 -8.97 43.91
CA THR A 445 2.16 -9.67 45.17
C THR A 445 2.92 -10.94 44.79
N GLU A 446 4.23 -10.92 45.04
CA GLU A 446 5.21 -12.00 44.88
C GLU A 446 4.88 -13.23 45.77
N GLY A 447 5.25 -14.45 45.36
CA GLY A 447 6.34 -15.27 45.98
C GLY A 447 5.83 -16.06 47.20
N THR A 448 6.14 -17.32 47.51
CA THR A 448 7.37 -18.15 47.41
C THR A 448 7.00 -19.57 47.93
N GLU A 449 7.66 -20.64 47.48
CA GLU A 449 8.19 -21.79 48.28
C GLU A 449 8.50 -23.01 47.37
N ILE A 450 9.77 -23.46 47.33
CA ILE A 450 10.29 -24.76 47.84
C ILE A 450 9.65 -25.97 47.12
N GLN A 451 10.36 -26.77 46.32
CA GLN A 451 11.55 -27.57 46.64
C GLN A 451 12.30 -27.98 45.36
#